data_AF-X1A695-F1
#
_entry.id   AF-X1A695-F1
#
_cell.length_a   1.000
_cell.length_b   1.000
_cell.length_c   1.000
_cell.angle_alpha   90.00
_cell.angle_beta   90.00
_cell.angle_gamma   90.00
#
_symmetry.space_group_name_H-M   'P 1'
#
loop_
_entity.id
_entity.type
_entity.pdbx_description
1 polymer ?
#
loop_
_entity_poly.entity_id
_entity_poly.type
_entity_poly.pdbx_seq_one_letter_code
_entity_poly.pdbx_strand_id
1 'polypeptide(L)'
;VHTVKIKEIVLPGFGGNKSNLHFRSLYKARVNQLCTCFKNGRFVRWTFEQNLFGKFAPDGSVILLSGNHCLYAVSQNPDLAHLGYQEEVPVKMLPADITEAEGWMFAAHCNDVNDV
;
A
#
# COMPACT_ATOMS: atom_id res chain seq x y z
N VAL A 1 4.62 8.28 -11.21
CA VAL A 1 4.21 6.94 -10.71
C VAL A 1 5.24 5.95 -11.20
N HIS A 2 5.73 5.06 -10.34
CA HIS A 2 6.71 4.02 -10.67
C HIS A 2 6.07 2.65 -10.50
N THR A 3 6.33 1.74 -11.43
CA THR A 3 5.97 0.32 -11.25
C THR A 3 7.03 -0.31 -10.36
N VAL A 4 6.63 -0.82 -9.20
CA VAL A 4 7.54 -1.38 -8.18
C VAL A 4 7.20 -2.85 -7.99
N LYS A 5 8.23 -3.70 -7.91
CA LYS A 5 8.03 -5.12 -7.59
C LYS A 5 7.66 -5.24 -6.13
N ILE A 6 6.62 -6.03 -5.83
CA ILE A 6 6.12 -6.18 -4.45
C ILE A 6 7.24 -6.71 -3.52
N LYS A 7 8.14 -7.54 -4.04
CA LYS A 7 9.31 -8.06 -3.29
C LYS A 7 10.34 -6.98 -2.88
N GLU A 8 10.32 -5.83 -3.54
CA GLU A 8 11.21 -4.68 -3.27
C GLU A 8 10.57 -3.69 -2.28
N ILE A 9 9.30 -3.93 -1.90
CA ILE A 9 8.56 -3.08 -0.96
C ILE A 9 8.86 -3.52 0.47
N VAL A 10 9.36 -2.57 1.25
CA VAL A 10 9.49 -2.64 2.70
C VAL A 10 8.26 -1.99 3.31
N LEU A 11 7.51 -2.76 4.10
CA LEU A 11 6.41 -2.24 4.90
C LEU A 11 6.98 -1.75 6.24
N PRO A 12 7.02 -0.43 6.50
CA PRO A 12 7.44 0.07 7.80
C PRO A 12 6.42 -0.39 8.84
N GLY A 13 6.87 -1.23 9.76
CA GLY A 13 6.11 -1.54 10.97
C GLY A 13 6.16 -0.31 11.87
N PHE A 14 5.01 0.10 12.41
CA PHE A 14 4.96 0.91 13.62
C PHE A 14 5.72 0.17 14.73
N GLY A 15 7.04 0.41 14.83
CA GLY A 15 7.95 -0.27 15.76
C GLY A 15 8.23 -1.75 15.41
N GLY A 16 9.40 -2.03 14.84
CA GLY A 16 10.17 -3.28 14.97
C GLY A 16 9.50 -4.62 14.63
N ASN A 17 10.00 -5.32 13.60
CA ASN A 17 9.99 -6.80 13.42
C ASN A 17 8.71 -7.61 13.72
N LYS A 18 7.53 -7.01 13.80
CA LYS A 18 6.23 -7.69 13.98
C LYS A 18 5.29 -7.54 12.77
N SER A 19 5.83 -7.11 11.63
CA SER A 19 5.10 -6.62 10.45
C SER A 19 4.25 -7.66 9.69
N ASN A 20 4.34 -8.96 9.99
CA ASN A 20 3.47 -9.97 9.34
C ASN A 20 2.32 -10.51 10.21
N LEU A 21 2.49 -10.56 11.54
CA LEU A 21 1.48 -11.15 12.43
C LEU A 21 0.53 -10.09 13.02
N HIS A 22 1.03 -8.89 13.32
CA HIS A 22 0.20 -7.80 13.86
C HIS A 22 -0.69 -7.15 12.77
N PHE A 23 -0.21 -7.14 11.52
CA PHE A 23 -1.00 -6.73 10.35
C PHE A 23 -2.21 -7.65 10.11
N ARG A 24 -2.06 -8.97 10.34
CA ARG A 24 -3.09 -9.98 10.08
C ARG A 24 -4.28 -9.91 11.06
N SER A 25 -4.09 -9.47 12.30
CA SER A 25 -5.16 -9.49 13.31
C SER A 25 -5.97 -8.20 13.38
N LEU A 26 -5.33 -7.02 13.34
CA LEU A 26 -6.02 -5.73 13.49
C LEU A 26 -6.75 -5.28 12.23
N TYR A 27 -6.31 -5.71 11.05
CA TYR A 27 -6.83 -5.20 9.77
C TYR A 27 -7.62 -6.22 8.95
N LYS A 28 -7.90 -7.42 9.50
CA LYS A 28 -8.63 -8.48 8.80
C LYS A 28 -9.99 -8.00 8.26
N ALA A 29 -10.73 -7.24 9.05
CA ALA A 29 -12.01 -6.69 8.65
C ALA A 29 -11.87 -5.70 7.47
N ARG A 30 -10.90 -4.78 7.53
CA ARG A 30 -10.64 -3.79 6.47
C ARG A 30 -10.14 -4.46 5.18
N VAL A 31 -9.25 -5.44 5.30
CA VAL A 31 -8.76 -6.23 4.15
C VAL A 31 -9.91 -6.98 3.49
N ASN A 32 -10.79 -7.63 4.27
CA ASN A 32 -11.96 -8.33 3.72
C ASN A 32 -12.93 -7.39 3.01
N GLN A 33 -13.16 -6.18 3.57
CA GLN A 33 -13.95 -5.14 2.90
C GLN A 33 -13.30 -4.72 1.58
N LEU A 34 -12.00 -4.42 1.56
CA LEU A 34 -11.28 -4.05 0.34
C LEU A 34 -11.33 -5.16 -0.71
N CYS A 35 -11.13 -6.42 -0.32
CA CYS A 35 -11.28 -7.57 -1.21
C CYS A 35 -12.67 -7.62 -1.84
N THR A 36 -13.72 -7.36 -1.05
CA THR A 36 -15.11 -7.33 -1.56
C THR A 36 -15.32 -6.16 -2.53
N CYS A 37 -14.80 -4.97 -2.21
CA CYS A 37 -14.83 -3.80 -3.09
C CYS A 37 -14.10 -4.06 -4.42
N PHE A 38 -12.96 -4.75 -4.37
CA PHE A 38 -12.17 -5.09 -5.56
C PHE A 38 -12.84 -6.14 -6.43
N LYS A 39 -13.44 -7.19 -5.84
CA LYS A 39 -14.24 -8.18 -6.58
C LYS A 39 -15.41 -7.57 -7.34
N ASN A 40 -16.00 -6.50 -6.79
CA ASN A 40 -17.12 -5.80 -7.42
C ASN A 40 -16.66 -4.77 -8.48
N GLY A 41 -15.37 -4.67 -8.79
CA GLY A 41 -14.81 -3.83 -9.86
C GLY A 41 -14.87 -2.31 -9.61
N ARG A 42 -15.46 -1.86 -8.50
CA ARG A 42 -15.74 -0.44 -8.25
C ARG A 42 -14.54 0.37 -7.78
N PHE A 43 -13.49 -0.28 -7.27
CA PHE A 43 -12.53 0.38 -6.39
C PHE A 43 -11.06 0.17 -6.76
N VAL A 44 -10.74 -0.75 -7.67
CA VAL A 44 -9.36 -1.19 -7.89
C VAL A 44 -8.49 -0.05 -8.44
N ARG A 45 -8.82 0.47 -9.61
CA ARG A 45 -7.94 1.43 -10.29
C ARG A 45 -7.71 2.72 -9.49
N TRP A 46 -8.78 3.29 -8.94
CA TRP A 46 -8.72 4.50 -8.13
C TRP A 46 -7.86 4.29 -6.87
N THR A 47 -7.98 3.14 -6.21
CA THR A 47 -7.24 2.88 -4.96
C THR A 47 -5.73 2.75 -5.16
N PHE A 48 -5.30 2.11 -6.25
CA PHE A 48 -3.87 1.89 -6.52
C PHE A 48 -3.21 3.13 -7.15
N GLU A 49 -3.90 3.81 -8.06
CA GLU A 49 -3.38 5.02 -8.68
C GLU A 49 -3.42 6.23 -7.75
N GLN A 50 -4.27 6.27 -6.73
CA GLN A 50 -4.39 7.42 -5.83
C GLN A 50 -3.61 7.27 -4.53
N ASN A 51 -3.55 6.08 -3.92
CA ASN A 51 -3.28 5.95 -2.48
C ASN A 51 -1.99 5.19 -2.11
N LEU A 52 -1.26 4.64 -3.09
CA LEU A 52 0.05 4.01 -2.85
C LEU A 52 1.15 5.05 -2.93
N PHE A 53 1.65 5.47 -1.77
CA PHE A 53 2.77 6.39 -1.65
C PHE A 53 3.96 5.69 -1.04
N GLY A 54 5.14 5.88 -1.60
CA GLY A 54 6.37 5.33 -1.08
C GLY A 54 7.55 6.25 -1.28
N LYS A 55 8.70 5.88 -0.72
CA LYS A 55 9.97 6.55 -0.96
C LYS A 55 11.08 5.53 -1.15
N PHE A 56 12.15 5.91 -1.83
CA PHE A 56 13.35 5.09 -1.89
C PHE A 56 14.10 5.18 -0.56
N ALA A 57 14.45 4.03 -0.02
CA ALA A 57 15.45 3.91 1.04
C ALA A 57 16.86 4.05 0.46
N PRO A 58 17.88 4.36 1.30
CA PRO A 58 19.27 4.45 0.85
C PRO A 58 19.82 3.18 0.20
N ASP A 59 19.27 2.01 0.53
CA ASP A 59 19.63 0.71 -0.04
C ASP A 59 18.91 0.39 -1.37
N GLY A 60 18.10 1.33 -1.87
CA GLY A 60 17.32 1.17 -3.11
C GLY A 60 15.98 0.46 -2.93
N SER A 61 15.65 -0.03 -1.73
CA SER A 61 14.33 -0.59 -1.44
C SER A 61 13.25 0.50 -1.41
N VAL A 62 11.98 0.10 -1.57
CA VAL A 62 10.85 1.04 -1.54
C VAL A 62 10.13 0.93 -0.20
N ILE A 63 10.18 1.99 0.61
CA ILE A 63 9.42 2.08 1.85
C ILE A 63 8.01 2.55 1.52
N LEU A 64 6.99 1.75 1.83
CA LEU A 64 5.59 2.11 1.59
C LEU A 64 5.03 2.94 2.75
N LEU A 65 4.60 4.16 2.46
CA LEU A 65 4.13 5.14 3.43
C LEU A 65 2.59 5.15 3.55
N SER A 66 1.88 4.66 2.53
CA SER A 66 0.41 4.48 2.54
C SER A 66 -0.04 3.40 1.55
N GLY A 67 -1.27 2.92 1.71
CA GLY A 67 -1.85 1.91 0.83
C GLY A 67 -1.47 0.47 1.19
N ASN A 68 -0.86 0.25 2.36
CA ASN A 68 -0.45 -1.07 2.86
C ASN A 68 -1.60 -2.10 2.83
N HIS A 69 -2.81 -1.68 3.22
CA HIS A 69 -4.00 -2.56 3.22
C HIS A 69 -4.43 -2.97 1.81
N CYS A 70 -4.29 -2.07 0.86
CA CYS A 70 -4.65 -2.30 -0.54
C CYS A 70 -3.66 -3.27 -1.17
N LEU A 71 -2.36 -3.04 -0.98
CA LEU A 71 -1.30 -3.96 -1.39
C LEU A 71 -1.50 -5.35 -0.79
N TYR A 72 -1.83 -5.44 0.50
CA TYR A 72 -2.08 -6.72 1.16
C TYR A 72 -3.31 -7.43 0.58
N ALA A 73 -4.40 -6.71 0.37
CA ALA A 73 -5.65 -7.28 -0.16
C ALA A 73 -5.47 -7.90 -1.56
N VAL A 74 -4.69 -7.27 -2.46
CA VAL A 74 -4.50 -7.79 -3.83
C VAL A 74 -3.35 -8.79 -3.97
N SER A 75 -2.29 -8.65 -3.19
CA SER A 75 -1.11 -9.52 -3.28
C SER A 75 -1.34 -10.89 -2.64
N GLN A 76 -2.23 -10.98 -1.64
CA GLN A 76 -2.45 -12.21 -0.88
C GLN A 76 -3.77 -12.91 -1.20
N ASN A 77 -4.61 -12.34 -2.08
CA ASN A 77 -5.91 -12.92 -2.42
C ASN A 77 -5.92 -13.48 -3.85
N PRO A 78 -5.93 -14.82 -4.01
CA PRO A 78 -5.96 -15.46 -5.33
C PRO A 78 -7.16 -15.08 -6.18
N ASP A 79 -8.31 -14.77 -5.56
CA ASP A 79 -9.52 -14.37 -6.30
C ASP A 79 -9.34 -13.03 -7.02
N LEU A 80 -8.32 -12.26 -6.64
CA LEU A 80 -7.96 -10.97 -7.22
C LEU A 80 -6.77 -11.08 -8.20
N ALA A 81 -6.33 -12.29 -8.55
CA ALA A 81 -5.24 -12.54 -9.49
C ALA A 81 -5.47 -11.88 -10.86
N HIS A 82 -6.73 -11.83 -11.31
CA HIS A 82 -7.13 -11.21 -12.56
C HIS A 82 -6.85 -9.69 -12.63
N LEU A 83 -6.56 -9.04 -11.50
CA LEU A 83 -6.20 -7.62 -11.44
C LEU A 83 -4.72 -7.36 -11.77
N GLY A 84 -3.86 -8.39 -11.76
CA GLY A 84 -2.45 -8.28 -12.16
C GLY A 84 -1.51 -7.62 -11.15
N TYR A 85 -1.92 -7.47 -9.88
CA TYR A 85 -1.15 -6.83 -8.81
C TYR A 85 -0.48 -7.84 -7.84
N GLN A 86 -0.06 -8.99 -8.35
CA GLN A 86 0.59 -10.03 -7.55
C GLN A 86 2.12 -9.93 -7.58
N GLU A 87 2.67 -9.32 -8.63
CA GLU A 87 4.12 -9.17 -8.81
C GLU A 87 4.55 -7.71 -8.71
N GLU A 88 3.78 -6.80 -9.28
CA GLU A 88 4.12 -5.38 -9.41
C GLU A 88 2.92 -4.49 -9.09
N VAL A 89 3.18 -3.30 -8.55
CA VAL A 89 2.16 -2.29 -8.25
C VAL A 89 2.64 -0.89 -8.61
N PRO A 90 1.73 0.01 -9.05
CA PRO A 90 2.05 1.41 -9.23
C PRO A 90 2.20 2.09 -7.86
N VAL A 91 3.33 2.78 -7.65
CA VAL A 91 3.62 3.55 -6.43
C VAL A 91 3.96 4.99 -6.82
N LYS A 92 3.35 5.95 -6.11
CA LYS A 92 3.74 7.36 -6.17
C LYS A 92 4.95 7.56 -5.26
N MET A 93 6.08 7.84 -5.88
CA MET A 93 7.32 8.10 -5.15
C MET A 93 7.33 9.54 -4.67
N LEU A 94 7.47 9.73 -3.37
CA LEU A 94 7.71 11.02 -2.75
C LEU A 94 9.19 11.41 -2.90
N PRO A 95 9.53 12.70 -2.74
CA PRO A 95 10.92 13.17 -2.79
C PRO A 95 11.84 12.36 -1.86
N ALA A 96 13.07 12.11 -2.29
CA ALA A 96 14.00 11.25 -1.54
C ALA A 96 14.44 11.85 -0.20
N ASP A 97 14.41 13.18 -0.09
CA ASP A 97 14.71 13.97 1.09
C ASP A 97 13.56 14.03 2.10
N ILE A 98 12.38 13.51 1.75
CA ILE A 98 11.24 13.47 2.68
C ILE A 98 11.54 12.55 3.87
N THR A 99 11.34 13.06 5.08
CA THR A 99 11.37 12.22 6.27
C THR A 99 10.18 11.26 6.27
N GLU A 100 10.29 10.13 6.98
CA GLU A 100 9.16 9.19 7.09
C GLU A 100 7.95 9.84 7.75
N ALA A 101 8.16 10.71 8.75
CA ALA A 101 7.09 11.43 9.42
C ALA A 101 6.35 12.38 8.48
N GLU A 102 7.08 13.17 7.68
CA GLU A 102 6.48 14.03 6.65
C GLU A 102 5.75 13.21 5.59
N GLY A 103 6.35 12.09 5.18
CA GLY A 103 5.74 11.15 4.25
C GLY A 103 4.42 10.56 4.75
N TRP A 104 4.35 10.17 6.02
CA TRP A 104 3.12 9.69 6.65
C TRP A 104 2.07 10.79 6.79
N MET A 105 2.47 12.00 7.20
CA MET A 105 1.54 13.13 7.29
C MET A 105 0.97 13.50 5.92
N PHE A 106 1.81 13.54 4.89
CA PHE A 106 1.39 13.79 3.51
C PHE A 106 0.39 12.72 3.05
N ALA A 107 0.73 11.45 3.27
CA ALA A 107 -0.12 10.36 2.84
C ALA A 107 -1.44 10.29 3.61
N ALA A 108 -1.45 10.61 4.91
CA ALA A 108 -2.67 10.78 5.70
C ALA A 108 -3.55 11.90 5.15
N HIS A 109 -2.97 13.07 4.86
CA HIS A 109 -3.70 14.18 4.26
C HIS A 109 -4.30 13.82 2.89
N CYS A 110 -3.55 13.12 2.03
CA CYS A 110 -4.07 12.66 0.74
C CYS A 110 -5.20 11.63 0.89
N ASN A 111 -5.18 10.80 1.93
CA ASN A 111 -6.25 9.83 2.18
C ASN A 111 -7.51 10.51 2.74
N ASP A 112 -7.38 11.49 3.64
CA ASP A 112 -8.51 12.22 4.23
C ASP A 112 -9.27 13.06 3.19
N VAL A 113 -8.55 13.64 2.21
CA VAL A 113 -9.16 14.40 1.10
C VAL A 113 -9.94 13.50 0.14
N ASN A 114 -9.66 12.20 0.15
CA ASN A 114 -10.25 11.21 -0.75
C ASN A 114 -11.44 10.45 -0.13
N ASP A 115 -11.71 10.61 1.18
CA ASP A 115 -12.86 10.02 1.88
C ASP A 115 -14.12 10.93 1.89
N VAL A 116 -14.15 11.99 1.04
CA VAL A 116 -15.30 12.90 0.83
C VAL A 116 -16.02 12.62 -0.48
#